data_AF-E4T1Z7-F1
#
_entry.id   AF-E4T1Z7-F1
#
_cell.length_a   1.000
_cell.length_b   1.000
_cell.length_c   1.000
_cell.angle_alpha   90.00
_cell.angle_beta   90.00
_cell.angle_gamma   90.00
#
_symmetry.space_group_name_H-M   'P 1'
#
loop_
_entity.id
_entity.type
_entity.pdbx_description
1 polymer ?
#
loop_
_entity_poly.entity_id
_entity_poly.type
_entity_poly.pdbx_seq_one_letter_code
_entity_poly.pdbx_strand_id
1 'polypeptide(L)'
;MKNLYFVLVLLFFASCTYDIRTTTKHSESKDTVTVVKQISSLDTASIRKGVLTYKKHYIRKTDYYVNGVLVKHEETTSATDTAANHKANVQDLNSTIQQKALFDEDVQVRKSAVTQLKNQSDLQHVAFFDANVEVRKLAVTMLENESDIQHVAFFDNDVNIRLLSVSMLKKQENIRHVAFFDNEKKVRKLALTMLKTKSDIKHVASFDEDEELRKIAEKLLRQS
;
A
#
# COMPACT_ATOMS: atom_id res chain seq x y z
N MET A 1 -36.36 39.53 8.33
CA MET A 1 -37.71 40.11 8.49
C MET A 1 -38.36 40.24 7.14
N LYS A 2 -39.68 39.98 7.06
CA LYS A 2 -40.54 39.85 5.85
C LYS A 2 -40.46 38.43 5.26
N ASN A 3 -41.29 37.45 5.68
CA ASN A 3 -42.77 37.43 5.70
C ASN A 3 -43.30 37.85 4.32
N LEU A 4 -44.24 37.19 3.64
CA LEU A 4 -45.33 36.29 4.03
C LEU A 4 -46.26 36.35 2.81
N TYR A 5 -46.77 35.25 2.26
CA TYR A 5 -48.10 35.19 1.64
C TYR A 5 -48.50 33.69 1.69
N PHE A 6 -49.30 33.23 2.67
CA PHE A 6 -50.73 33.53 2.88
C PHE A 6 -51.51 33.04 1.66
N VAL A 7 -52.33 31.99 1.74
CA VAL A 7 -53.72 32.01 2.24
C VAL A 7 -54.14 30.53 2.44
N LEU A 8 -54.57 30.08 3.64
CA LEU A 8 -55.96 30.11 4.17
C LEU A 8 -56.90 29.14 3.36
N VAL A 9 -57.82 28.34 3.90
CA VAL A 9 -58.54 28.36 5.18
C VAL A 9 -59.45 27.09 5.24
N LEU A 10 -59.63 26.49 6.42
CA LEU A 10 -60.86 25.84 6.96
C LEU A 10 -61.47 24.62 6.22
N LEU A 11 -62.16 23.65 6.83
CA LEU A 11 -62.71 23.40 8.16
C LEU A 11 -63.29 21.96 8.15
N PHE A 12 -63.71 21.53 9.34
CA PHE A 12 -64.81 20.60 9.63
C PHE A 12 -64.47 19.15 10.04
N PHE A 13 -64.59 18.97 11.35
CA PHE A 13 -64.74 17.75 12.11
C PHE A 13 -65.82 16.83 11.51
N ALA A 14 -65.54 15.52 11.44
CA ALA A 14 -66.55 14.50 11.63
C ALA A 14 -65.90 13.22 12.18
N SER A 15 -66.23 12.94 13.43
CA SER A 15 -66.06 11.67 14.11
C SER A 15 -66.70 10.55 13.29
N CYS A 16 -66.00 9.43 13.09
CA CYS A 16 -66.65 8.12 13.14
C CYS A 16 -65.62 6.98 13.24
N THR A 17 -66.06 5.99 13.98
CA THR A 17 -65.39 4.81 14.49
C THR A 17 -64.85 3.87 13.42
N TYR A 18 -63.68 3.28 13.72
CA TYR A 18 -63.26 1.89 13.48
C TYR A 18 -63.87 1.15 12.27
N ASP A 19 -63.02 0.76 11.31
CA ASP A 19 -62.95 -0.65 10.93
C ASP A 19 -61.60 -1.01 10.31
N ILE A 20 -61.03 -2.14 10.74
CA ILE A 20 -59.77 -2.70 10.29
C ILE A 20 -60.09 -3.85 9.34
N ARG A 21 -59.86 -3.65 8.04
CA ARG A 21 -59.60 -4.74 7.09
C ARG A 21 -58.50 -4.34 6.11
N THR A 22 -57.29 -4.77 6.41
CA THR A 22 -56.19 -4.80 5.43
C THR A 22 -56.27 -6.08 4.62
N THR A 23 -56.73 -5.98 3.37
CA THR A 23 -56.37 -6.92 2.31
C THR A 23 -54.99 -6.52 1.77
N THR A 24 -53.95 -7.29 2.08
CA THR A 24 -52.62 -7.11 1.51
C THR A 24 -52.39 -8.09 0.36
N LYS A 25 -52.30 -7.56 -0.87
CA LYS A 25 -51.36 -7.98 -1.92
C LYS A 25 -51.18 -6.81 -2.90
N HIS A 26 -50.09 -6.05 -2.77
CA HIS A 26 -48.99 -6.04 -3.73
C HIS A 26 -47.84 -5.16 -3.19
N SER A 27 -46.65 -5.50 -3.65
CA SER A 27 -45.33 -4.85 -3.60
C SER A 27 -45.33 -3.32 -3.42
N GLU A 28 -44.35 -2.67 -2.82
CA GLU A 28 -42.90 -2.78 -2.96
C GLU A 28 -42.20 -2.21 -1.70
N SER A 29 -40.92 -2.57 -1.49
CA SER A 29 -39.94 -1.72 -0.78
C SER A 29 -40.33 -1.26 0.65
N LYS A 30 -40.23 -2.16 1.63
CA LYS A 30 -40.57 -1.97 3.06
C LYS A 30 -39.39 -2.30 3.99
N ASP A 31 -39.50 -1.82 5.24
CA ASP A 31 -38.78 -2.20 6.48
C ASP A 31 -37.68 -1.20 6.90
N THR A 32 -37.95 0.04 7.34
CA THR A 32 -38.67 0.52 8.56
C THR A 32 -38.29 -0.16 9.88
N VAL A 33 -37.28 0.41 10.55
CA VAL A 33 -37.44 1.14 11.83
C VAL A 33 -38.75 0.83 12.63
N THR A 34 -38.57 0.17 13.80
CA THR A 34 -39.25 0.46 15.09
C THR A 34 -40.61 -0.23 15.44
N VAL A 35 -40.51 -1.12 16.45
CA VAL A 35 -41.35 -1.27 17.68
C VAL A 35 -42.57 -2.21 17.73
N VAL A 36 -42.38 -3.25 18.55
CA VAL A 36 -43.22 -3.84 19.63
C VAL A 36 -44.74 -3.59 19.62
N LYS A 37 -45.52 -4.68 19.55
CA LYS A 37 -46.84 -4.84 20.20
C LYS A 37 -47.15 -6.34 20.34
N GLN A 38 -46.89 -6.93 21.50
CA GLN A 38 -47.83 -7.21 22.60
C GLN A 38 -48.88 -8.29 22.24
N ILE A 39 -48.64 -9.49 22.78
CA ILE A 39 -49.41 -10.72 22.62
C ILE A 39 -50.68 -10.63 23.48
N SER A 40 -51.86 -10.67 22.86
CA SER A 40 -53.14 -10.80 23.56
C SER A 40 -54.01 -11.88 22.91
N SER A 41 -53.82 -13.13 23.32
CA SER A 41 -54.86 -14.17 23.45
C SER A 41 -54.19 -15.51 23.74
N LEU A 42 -53.85 -15.75 25.01
CA LEU A 42 -53.60 -17.13 25.46
C LEU A 42 -54.91 -17.65 26.04
N ASP A 43 -55.44 -18.63 25.34
CA ASP A 43 -56.58 -19.47 25.75
C ASP A 43 -56.32 -20.04 27.15
N THR A 44 -57.18 -19.69 28.10
CA THR A 44 -57.02 -19.99 29.54
C THR A 44 -57.16 -21.48 29.88
N ALA A 45 -57.35 -22.35 28.89
CA ALA A 45 -57.47 -23.79 29.07
C ALA A 45 -56.13 -24.53 29.24
N SER A 46 -55.00 -23.98 28.78
CA SER A 46 -53.70 -24.69 28.81
C SER A 46 -52.89 -24.51 30.11
N ILE A 47 -53.36 -23.75 31.10
CA ILE A 47 -52.62 -23.48 32.35
C ILE A 47 -52.82 -24.60 33.40
N ARG A 48 -53.81 -25.49 33.24
CA ARG A 48 -54.05 -26.61 34.16
C ARG A 48 -53.44 -27.93 33.68
N LYS A 49 -52.12 -27.98 33.56
CA LYS A 49 -51.28 -29.19 33.73
C LYS A 49 -49.84 -28.73 33.57
N GLY A 50 -49.09 -28.79 34.66
CA GLY A 50 -47.78 -28.18 34.81
C GLY A 50 -46.72 -28.64 33.82
N VAL A 51 -45.61 -27.88 33.84
CA VAL A 51 -44.35 -28.01 33.10
C VAL A 51 -44.28 -27.15 31.83
N LEU A 52 -43.91 -25.87 32.02
CA LEU A 52 -43.33 -25.01 30.98
C LEU A 52 -41.83 -24.84 31.28
N THR A 53 -40.99 -25.68 30.68
CA THR A 53 -39.54 -25.48 30.60
C THR A 53 -39.21 -24.82 29.26
N TYR A 54 -39.04 -23.50 29.24
CA TYR A 54 -38.60 -22.79 28.05
C TYR A 54 -37.08 -22.89 27.89
N LYS A 55 -36.61 -23.75 26.99
CA LYS A 55 -35.23 -23.69 26.44
C LYS A 55 -35.18 -22.56 25.42
N LYS A 56 -34.50 -21.46 25.77
CA LYS A 56 -34.25 -20.31 24.89
C LYS A 56 -33.32 -20.74 23.74
N HIS A 57 -33.85 -21.07 22.57
CA HIS A 57 -33.04 -21.24 21.36
C HIS A 57 -32.77 -19.86 20.75
N TYR A 58 -31.50 -19.48 20.66
CA TYR A 58 -31.07 -18.25 20.01
C TYR A 58 -30.83 -18.56 18.53
N ILE A 59 -31.68 -18.02 17.64
CA ILE A 59 -31.51 -18.13 16.19
C ILE A 59 -30.58 -16.99 15.75
N ARG A 60 -29.52 -17.29 14.99
CA ARG A 60 -28.62 -16.25 14.45
C ARG A 60 -29.31 -15.54 13.29
N LYS A 61 -29.00 -14.26 13.09
CA LYS A 61 -29.68 -13.34 12.13
C LYS A 61 -29.65 -13.81 10.66
N THR A 62 -28.90 -14.86 10.35
CA THR A 62 -28.62 -15.38 9.00
C THR A 62 -29.25 -16.74 8.71
N ASP A 63 -29.92 -17.36 9.68
CA ASP A 63 -30.59 -18.64 9.46
C ASP A 63 -31.97 -18.41 8.83
N TYR A 64 -32.34 -19.20 7.82
CA TYR A 64 -33.66 -19.14 7.19
C TYR A 64 -34.29 -20.53 7.04
N TYR A 65 -35.61 -20.54 6.93
CA TYR A 65 -36.40 -21.75 6.83
C TYR A 65 -36.83 -21.98 5.38
N VAL A 66 -36.65 -23.20 4.90
CA VAL A 66 -37.21 -23.66 3.62
C VAL A 66 -38.15 -24.82 3.94
N ASN A 67 -39.44 -24.68 3.59
CA ASN A 67 -40.48 -25.68 3.83
C ASN A 67 -40.56 -26.20 5.28
N GLY A 68 -40.38 -25.30 6.25
CA GLY A 68 -40.49 -25.62 7.68
C GLY A 68 -39.27 -26.29 8.31
N VAL A 69 -38.20 -26.54 7.54
CA VAL A 69 -36.94 -27.08 8.05
C VAL A 69 -35.91 -25.96 8.16
N LEU A 70 -35.22 -25.87 9.30
CA LEU A 70 -34.14 -24.91 9.52
C LEU A 70 -32.94 -25.33 8.66
N VAL A 71 -32.64 -24.56 7.62
CA VAL A 71 -31.44 -24.75 6.80
C VAL A 71 -30.36 -23.85 7.37
N LYS A 72 -29.34 -24.45 8.00
CA LYS A 72 -28.14 -23.72 8.41
C LYS A 72 -27.34 -23.42 7.16
N HIS A 73 -26.86 -22.18 7.02
CA HIS A 73 -25.95 -21.86 5.92
C HIS A 73 -24.65 -22.65 6.11
N GLU A 74 -24.36 -23.58 5.22
CA GLU A 74 -22.99 -24.06 5.06
C GLU A 74 -22.23 -22.96 4.29
N GLU A 75 -21.19 -22.40 4.93
CA GLU A 75 -20.23 -21.52 4.26
C GLU A 75 -19.51 -22.32 3.18
N THR A 76 -20.02 -22.28 1.95
CA THR A 76 -19.20 -22.58 0.78
C THR A 76 -18.34 -21.34 0.50
N THR A 77 -17.25 -21.21 1.25
CA THR A 77 -16.15 -20.31 0.87
C THR A 77 -15.49 -20.88 -0.37
N SER A 78 -15.99 -20.49 -1.54
CA SER A 78 -15.35 -20.77 -2.82
C SER A 78 -13.94 -20.18 -2.79
N ALA A 79 -12.93 -21.02 -3.02
CA ALA A 79 -11.50 -20.65 -3.00
C ALA A 79 -11.14 -19.49 -3.96
N THR A 80 -12.06 -19.07 -4.83
CA THR A 80 -11.91 -17.92 -5.73
C THR A 80 -12.08 -16.56 -5.04
N ASP A 81 -12.89 -16.47 -3.98
CA ASP A 81 -13.22 -15.19 -3.33
C ASP A 81 -12.16 -14.76 -2.30
N THR A 82 -11.49 -15.72 -1.68
CA THR A 82 -10.37 -15.46 -0.77
C THR A 82 -9.12 -14.99 -1.53
N ALA A 83 -8.80 -15.57 -2.69
CA ALA A 83 -7.64 -15.15 -3.49
C ALA A 83 -7.83 -13.75 -4.09
N ALA A 84 -9.03 -13.43 -4.58
CA ALA A 84 -9.34 -12.11 -5.13
C ALA A 84 -9.32 -11.00 -4.04
N ASN A 85 -9.92 -11.26 -2.87
CA ASN A 85 -9.91 -10.30 -1.76
C ASN A 85 -8.51 -10.13 -1.15
N HIS A 86 -7.70 -11.20 -1.07
CA HIS A 86 -6.32 -11.10 -0.62
C HIS A 86 -5.46 -10.29 -1.60
N LYS A 87 -5.64 -10.50 -2.91
CA LYS A 87 -4.94 -9.74 -3.96
C LYS A 87 -5.33 -8.26 -3.97
N ALA A 88 -6.61 -7.93 -3.76
CA ALA A 88 -7.09 -6.55 -3.66
C ALA A 88 -6.48 -5.81 -2.46
N ASN A 89 -6.41 -6.47 -1.30
CA ASN A 89 -5.85 -5.88 -0.08
C ASN A 89 -4.32 -5.70 -0.16
N VAL A 90 -3.61 -6.65 -0.81
CA VAL A 90 -2.17 -6.52 -1.07
C VAL A 90 -1.89 -5.39 -2.06
N GLN A 91 -2.73 -5.19 -3.07
CA GLN A 91 -2.58 -4.09 -4.03
C GLN A 91 -2.78 -2.72 -3.35
N ASP A 92 -3.75 -2.60 -2.43
CA ASP A 92 -4.01 -1.37 -1.66
C ASP A 92 -2.90 -1.07 -0.63
N LEU A 93 -2.31 -2.11 -0.04
CA LEU A 93 -1.14 -1.96 0.82
C LEU A 93 0.09 -1.53 0.02
N ASN A 94 0.33 -2.13 -1.15
CA ASN A 94 1.45 -1.79 -2.02
C ASN A 94 1.34 -0.35 -2.54
N SER A 95 0.14 0.10 -2.93
CA SER A 95 -0.09 1.49 -3.34
C SER A 95 0.18 2.45 -2.17
N THR A 96 -0.22 2.09 -0.95
CA THR A 96 0.05 2.88 0.26
C THR A 96 1.56 2.96 0.57
N ILE A 97 2.31 1.86 0.42
CA ILE A 97 3.77 1.84 0.64
C ILE A 97 4.48 2.71 -0.41
N GLN A 98 4.09 2.58 -1.68
CA GLN A 98 4.66 3.40 -2.76
C GLN A 98 4.44 4.89 -2.49
N GLN A 99 3.22 5.29 -2.15
CA GLN A 99 2.91 6.69 -1.83
C GLN A 99 3.76 7.21 -0.67
N LYS A 100 3.91 6.40 0.39
CA LYS A 100 4.78 6.77 1.52
C LYS A 100 6.23 6.91 1.12
N ALA A 101 6.78 5.95 0.37
CA ALA A 101 8.19 5.96 -0.03
C ALA A 101 8.54 7.17 -0.91
N LEU A 102 7.60 7.59 -1.77
CA LEU A 102 7.84 8.66 -2.75
C LEU A 102 7.51 10.06 -2.22
N PHE A 103 6.54 10.20 -1.31
CA PHE A 103 5.94 11.52 -1.03
C PHE A 103 5.71 11.84 0.45
N ASP A 104 5.91 10.90 1.39
CA ASP A 104 5.71 11.23 2.81
C ASP A 104 6.71 12.30 3.27
N GLU A 105 6.27 13.27 4.06
CA GLU A 105 7.14 14.36 4.53
C GLU A 105 8.19 13.85 5.52
N ASP A 106 7.86 12.81 6.30
CA ASP A 106 8.74 12.25 7.32
C ASP A 106 9.77 11.29 6.70
N VAL A 107 11.05 11.66 6.86
CA VAL A 107 12.19 10.87 6.37
C VAL A 107 12.18 9.44 6.91
N GLN A 108 11.80 9.21 8.17
CA GLN A 108 11.76 7.86 8.75
C GLN A 108 10.60 7.04 8.19
N VAL A 109 9.47 7.67 7.88
CA VAL A 109 8.37 6.99 7.19
C VAL A 109 8.80 6.60 5.79
N ARG A 110 9.46 7.50 5.04
CA ARG A 110 10.01 7.17 3.71
C ARG A 110 11.02 6.03 3.78
N LYS A 111 12.01 6.09 4.67
CA LYS A 111 12.98 4.99 4.87
C LYS A 111 12.29 3.67 5.15
N SER A 112 11.30 3.67 6.03
CA SER A 112 10.53 2.48 6.40
C SER A 112 9.69 1.94 5.25
N ALA A 113 9.19 2.81 4.38
CA ALA A 113 8.44 2.40 3.19
C ALA A 113 9.38 1.86 2.09
N VAL A 114 10.56 2.47 1.91
CA VAL A 114 11.58 2.03 0.94
C VAL A 114 12.02 0.59 1.19
N THR A 115 12.23 0.18 2.45
CA THR A 115 12.59 -1.22 2.77
C THR A 115 11.50 -2.24 2.40
N GLN A 116 10.26 -1.78 2.22
CA GLN A 116 9.12 -2.61 1.86
C GLN A 116 8.81 -2.60 0.36
N LEU A 117 9.40 -1.67 -0.42
CA LEU A 117 9.23 -1.63 -1.87
C LEU A 117 9.71 -2.94 -2.51
N LYS A 118 8.90 -3.45 -3.44
CA LYS A 118 9.21 -4.64 -4.26
C LYS A 118 9.45 -4.31 -5.72
N ASN A 119 8.97 -3.16 -6.16
CA ASN A 119 9.09 -2.71 -7.52
C ASN A 119 10.42 -1.95 -7.70
N GLN A 120 11.26 -2.44 -8.61
CA GLN A 120 12.54 -1.81 -8.92
C GLN A 120 12.38 -0.42 -9.55
N SER A 121 11.28 -0.12 -10.25
CA SER A 121 11.05 1.24 -10.79
C SER A 121 10.80 2.27 -9.67
N ASP A 122 10.14 1.85 -8.59
CA ASP A 122 9.90 2.73 -7.44
C ASP A 122 11.19 2.95 -6.65
N LEU A 123 12.00 1.89 -6.46
CA LEU A 123 13.34 2.01 -5.86
C LEU A 123 14.25 2.92 -6.68
N GLN A 124 14.24 2.78 -8.01
CA GLN A 124 14.96 3.66 -8.94
C GLN A 124 14.56 5.12 -8.74
N HIS A 125 13.25 5.40 -8.71
CA HIS A 125 12.76 6.76 -8.51
C HIS A 125 13.25 7.35 -7.18
N VAL A 126 13.16 6.59 -6.09
CA VAL A 126 13.67 7.04 -4.78
C VAL A 126 15.18 7.27 -4.84
N ALA A 127 15.94 6.32 -5.39
CA ALA A 127 17.39 6.39 -5.50
C ALA A 127 17.87 7.60 -6.30
N PHE A 128 17.10 8.05 -7.29
CA PHE A 128 17.48 9.16 -8.16
C PHE A 128 17.03 10.52 -7.61
N PHE A 129 15.88 10.57 -6.94
CA PHE A 129 15.17 11.84 -6.72
C PHE A 129 14.83 12.17 -5.27
N ASP A 130 14.95 11.27 -4.29
CA ASP A 130 14.61 11.63 -2.90
C ASP A 130 15.53 12.77 -2.42
N ALA A 131 14.96 13.80 -1.79
CA ALA A 131 15.73 14.94 -1.31
C ALA A 131 16.71 14.55 -0.18
N ASN A 132 16.40 13.51 0.59
CA ASN A 132 17.21 13.05 1.71
C ASN A 132 18.25 12.01 1.27
N VAL A 133 19.53 12.33 1.54
CA VAL A 133 20.69 11.48 1.20
C VAL A 133 20.57 10.07 1.80
N GLU A 134 20.10 9.93 3.03
CA GLU A 134 20.00 8.60 3.68
C GLU A 134 18.87 7.75 3.09
N VAL A 135 17.81 8.38 2.57
CA VAL A 135 16.74 7.67 1.84
C VAL A 135 17.25 7.20 0.48
N ARG A 136 17.91 8.08 -0.28
CA ARG A 136 18.53 7.70 -1.57
C ARG A 136 19.55 6.59 -1.37
N LYS A 137 20.45 6.72 -0.40
CA LYS A 137 21.46 5.72 -0.07
C LYS A 137 20.84 4.35 0.22
N LEU A 138 19.76 4.31 1.00
CA LEU A 138 19.02 3.08 1.27
C LEU A 138 18.46 2.47 -0.03
N ALA A 139 17.79 3.28 -0.85
CA ALA A 139 17.24 2.80 -2.12
C ALA A 139 18.34 2.26 -3.06
N VAL A 140 19.49 2.94 -3.14
CA VAL A 140 20.66 2.50 -3.92
C VAL A 140 21.14 1.12 -3.50
N THR A 141 21.22 0.83 -2.19
CA THR A 141 21.62 -0.52 -1.73
C THR A 141 20.65 -1.63 -2.13
N MET A 142 19.43 -1.28 -2.54
CA MET A 142 18.38 -2.21 -2.94
C MET A 142 18.19 -2.28 -4.47
N LEU A 143 18.95 -1.51 -5.25
CA LEU A 143 18.91 -1.58 -6.71
C LEU A 143 19.55 -2.88 -7.21
N GLU A 144 18.87 -3.53 -8.15
CA GLU A 144 19.35 -4.77 -8.76
C GLU A 144 19.92 -4.56 -10.17
N ASN A 145 19.38 -3.57 -10.90
CA ASN A 145 19.79 -3.27 -12.26
C ASN A 145 21.09 -2.48 -12.30
N GLU A 146 22.09 -3.03 -12.98
CA GLU A 146 23.38 -2.38 -13.19
C GLU A 146 23.27 -1.00 -13.86
N SER A 147 22.29 -0.80 -14.74
CA SER A 147 22.05 0.51 -15.39
C SER A 147 21.60 1.59 -14.41
N ASP A 148 20.84 1.22 -13.38
CA ASP A 148 20.33 2.15 -12.39
C ASP A 148 21.46 2.52 -11.41
N ILE A 149 22.26 1.53 -11.01
CA ILE A 149 23.47 1.75 -10.21
C ILE A 149 24.46 2.65 -10.97
N GLN A 150 24.64 2.42 -12.27
CA GLN A 150 25.46 3.26 -13.14
C GLN A 150 24.98 4.70 -13.17
N HIS A 151 23.67 4.93 -13.32
CA HIS A 151 23.11 6.27 -13.33
C HIS A 151 23.48 7.02 -12.03
N VAL A 152 23.27 6.38 -10.88
CA VAL A 152 23.60 6.98 -9.58
C VAL A 152 25.10 7.23 -9.45
N ALA A 153 25.93 6.28 -9.86
CA ALA A 153 27.39 6.41 -9.84
C ALA A 153 27.91 7.59 -10.67
N PHE A 154 27.18 7.98 -11.73
CA PHE A 154 27.60 9.04 -12.64
C PHE A 154 27.02 10.41 -12.25
N PHE A 155 25.82 10.43 -11.65
CA PHE A 155 25.02 11.65 -11.58
C PHE A 155 24.54 12.05 -10.18
N ASP A 156 24.64 11.21 -9.13
CA ASP A 156 24.22 11.65 -7.80
C ASP A 156 25.11 12.80 -7.30
N ASN A 157 24.48 13.84 -6.75
CA ASN A 157 25.21 15.01 -6.25
C ASN A 157 26.01 14.71 -4.97
N ASP A 158 25.61 13.70 -4.19
CA ASP A 158 26.30 13.30 -2.98
C ASP A 158 27.45 12.33 -3.29
N VAL A 159 28.67 12.73 -2.89
CA VAL A 159 29.90 11.96 -3.12
C VAL A 159 29.86 10.58 -2.47
N ASN A 160 29.23 10.44 -1.30
CA ASN A 160 29.16 9.14 -0.61
C ASN A 160 28.18 8.20 -1.31
N ILE A 161 27.11 8.72 -1.89
CA ILE A 161 26.21 7.92 -2.72
C ILE A 161 26.91 7.46 -4.00
N ARG A 162 27.68 8.34 -4.66
CA ARG A 162 28.48 7.93 -5.82
C ARG A 162 29.51 6.88 -5.45
N LEU A 163 30.24 7.03 -4.34
CA LEU A 163 31.19 6.02 -3.84
C LEU A 163 30.52 4.67 -3.59
N LEU A 164 29.35 4.65 -2.94
CA LEU A 164 28.56 3.44 -2.74
C LEU A 164 28.22 2.79 -4.08
N SER A 165 27.67 3.56 -5.02
CA SER A 165 27.24 3.06 -6.33
C SER A 165 28.41 2.52 -7.15
N VAL A 166 29.56 3.21 -7.13
CA VAL A 166 30.80 2.76 -7.78
C VAL A 166 31.25 1.42 -7.22
N SER A 167 31.18 1.23 -5.90
CA SER A 167 31.54 -0.06 -5.27
C SER A 167 30.63 -1.23 -5.68
N MET A 168 29.42 -0.92 -6.17
CA MET A 168 28.44 -1.89 -6.64
C MET A 168 28.56 -2.20 -8.14
N LEU A 169 29.30 -1.39 -8.91
CA LEU A 169 29.48 -1.60 -10.35
C LEU A 169 30.26 -2.89 -10.65
N LYS A 170 29.81 -3.61 -11.66
CA LYS A 170 30.41 -4.86 -12.16
C LYS A 170 31.05 -4.69 -13.53
N LYS A 171 30.43 -3.85 -14.36
CA LYS A 171 30.84 -3.56 -15.74
C LYS A 171 32.10 -2.70 -15.78
N GLN A 172 33.16 -3.20 -16.43
CA GLN A 172 34.45 -2.52 -16.48
C GLN A 172 34.40 -1.23 -17.30
N GLU A 173 33.51 -1.13 -18.28
CA GLU A 173 33.23 0.09 -19.03
C GLU A 173 32.68 1.22 -18.13
N ASN A 174 31.83 0.88 -17.16
CA ASN A 174 31.26 1.85 -16.22
C ASN A 174 32.31 2.31 -15.20
N ILE A 175 33.08 1.36 -14.66
CA ILE A 175 34.17 1.65 -13.72
C ILE A 175 35.23 2.55 -14.40
N ARG A 176 35.59 2.25 -15.66
CA ARG A 176 36.49 3.06 -16.47
C ARG A 176 35.98 4.48 -16.64
N HIS A 177 34.69 4.66 -16.96
CA HIS A 177 34.12 5.99 -17.12
C HIS A 177 34.28 6.81 -15.83
N VAL A 178 33.92 6.24 -14.69
CA VAL A 178 34.09 6.92 -13.39
C VAL A 178 35.55 7.24 -13.10
N ALA A 179 36.47 6.30 -13.31
CA ALA A 179 37.90 6.49 -13.07
C ALA A 179 38.50 7.63 -13.90
N PHE A 180 37.93 7.90 -15.08
CA PHE A 180 38.47 8.89 -16.02
C PHE A 180 37.81 10.26 -15.87
N PHE A 181 36.54 10.32 -15.43
CA PHE A 181 35.72 11.51 -15.59
C PHE A 181 34.96 11.99 -14.34
N ASP A 182 34.92 11.24 -13.23
CA ASP A 182 34.26 11.78 -12.02
C ASP A 182 35.01 13.01 -11.52
N ASN A 183 34.28 14.08 -11.16
CA ASN A 183 34.88 15.33 -10.70
C ASN A 183 35.57 15.18 -9.34
N GLU A 184 35.18 14.20 -8.53
CA GLU A 184 35.73 13.97 -7.21
C GLU A 184 36.85 12.94 -7.25
N LYS A 185 38.06 13.39 -6.94
CA LYS A 185 39.25 12.55 -6.81
C LYS A 185 39.03 11.30 -5.95
N LYS A 186 38.26 11.38 -4.87
CA LYS A 186 37.98 10.22 -4.01
C LYS A 186 37.20 9.14 -4.75
N VAL A 187 36.27 9.53 -5.62
CA VAL A 187 35.47 8.63 -6.45
C VAL A 187 36.33 8.03 -7.56
N ARG A 188 37.11 8.86 -8.27
CA ARG A 188 38.08 8.37 -9.27
C ARG A 188 39.08 7.39 -8.66
N LYS A 189 39.57 7.66 -7.45
CA LYS A 189 40.49 6.76 -6.72
C LYS A 189 39.87 5.38 -6.48
N LEU A 190 38.62 5.32 -6.02
CA LEU A 190 37.93 4.05 -5.81
C LEU A 190 37.82 3.29 -7.14
N ALA A 191 37.33 3.95 -8.19
CA ALA A 191 37.19 3.34 -9.50
C ALA A 191 38.55 2.86 -10.07
N LEU A 192 39.63 3.62 -9.91
CA LEU A 192 40.99 3.22 -10.29
C LEU A 192 41.40 1.88 -9.65
N THR A 193 41.10 1.69 -8.35
CA THR A 193 41.44 0.43 -7.66
C THR A 193 40.61 -0.77 -8.15
N MET A 194 39.50 -0.52 -8.86
CA MET A 194 38.62 -1.55 -9.41
C MET A 194 38.90 -1.86 -10.89
N LEU A 195 39.80 -1.12 -11.54
CA LEU A 195 40.20 -1.38 -12.93
C LEU A 195 41.02 -2.67 -13.04
N LYS A 196 40.66 -3.52 -14.01
CA LYS A 196 41.31 -4.81 -14.21
C LYS A 196 42.41 -4.83 -15.26
N THR A 197 42.41 -3.88 -16.19
CA THR A 197 43.35 -3.91 -17.33
C THR A 197 44.48 -2.89 -17.16
N LYS A 198 45.71 -3.27 -17.53
CA LYS A 198 46.87 -2.38 -17.46
C LYS A 198 46.70 -1.15 -18.37
N SER A 199 45.99 -1.27 -19.49
CA SER A 199 45.72 -0.13 -20.38
C SER A 199 44.89 0.95 -19.70
N ASP A 200 43.90 0.56 -18.89
CA ASP A 200 43.02 1.52 -18.22
C ASP A 200 43.76 2.21 -17.08
N ILE A 201 44.55 1.45 -16.31
CA ILE A 201 45.39 2.00 -15.24
C ILE A 201 46.45 2.94 -15.84
N LYS A 202 47.06 2.58 -16.98
CA LYS A 202 48.01 3.44 -17.70
C LYS A 202 47.39 4.74 -18.20
N HIS A 203 46.11 4.71 -18.60
CA HIS A 203 45.41 5.94 -18.95
C HIS A 203 45.35 6.90 -17.77
N VAL A 204 44.93 6.43 -16.59
CA VAL A 204 44.88 7.26 -15.37
C VAL A 204 46.28 7.76 -14.99
N ALA A 205 47.31 6.91 -15.05
CA ALA A 205 48.70 7.29 -14.78
C ALA A 205 49.20 8.42 -15.70
N SER A 206 48.73 8.46 -16.94
CA SER A 206 49.21 9.41 -17.95
C SER A 206 48.38 10.71 -17.99
N PHE A 207 47.09 10.63 -17.66
CA PHE A 207 46.12 11.68 -18.01
C PHE A 207 45.25 12.18 -16.86
N ASP A 208 45.20 11.52 -15.69
CA ASP A 208 44.41 12.08 -14.57
C ASP A 208 44.97 13.46 -14.20
N GLU A 209 44.10 14.41 -13.90
CA GLU A 209 44.48 15.78 -13.52
C GLU A 209 45.26 15.82 -12.19
N ASP A 210 44.96 14.91 -11.26
CA ASP A 210 45.55 14.88 -9.92
C ASP A 210 46.85 14.06 -9.91
N GLU A 211 47.95 14.70 -9.52
CA GLU A 211 49.28 14.07 -9.50
C GLU A 211 49.35 12.85 -8.56
N GLU A 212 48.66 12.89 -7.42
CA GLU A 212 48.67 11.78 -6.48
C GLU A 212 47.92 10.56 -7.05
N LEU A 213 46.83 10.77 -7.81
CA LEU A 213 46.18 9.69 -8.55
C LEU A 213 47.10 9.09 -9.63
N ARG A 214 47.84 9.93 -10.37
CA ARG A 214 48.82 9.44 -11.34
C ARG A 214 49.88 8.54 -10.67
N LYS A 215 50.45 8.97 -9.54
CA LYS A 215 51.42 8.17 -8.75
C LYS A 215 50.82 6.86 -8.22
N ILE A 216 49.56 6.87 -7.77
CA ILE A 216 48.86 5.64 -7.34
C ILE A 216 48.73 4.69 -8.52
N ALA A 217 48.32 5.17 -9.69
CA ALA A 217 48.19 4.34 -10.90
C ALA A 217 49.54 3.75 -11.34
N GLU A 218 50.63 4.52 -11.31
CA GLU A 218 51.99 4.01 -11.56
C GLU A 218 52.41 2.93 -10.56
N LYS A 219 52.03 3.08 -9.29
CA LYS A 219 52.26 2.04 -8.28
C LYS A 219 51.48 0.76 -8.61
N LEU A 220 50.21 0.88 -9.00
CA LEU A 220 49.38 -0.28 -9.38
C LEU A 220 49.95 -1.00 -10.62
N LEU A 221 50.43 -0.27 -11.63
CA LEU A 221 51.07 -0.85 -12.82
C LEU A 221 52.31 -1.69 -12.50
N ARG A 222 53.08 -1.30 -11.47
CA ARG A 222 54.25 -2.06 -11.00
C ARG A 222 53.86 -3.34 -10.24
N GLN A 223 52.62 -3.43 -9.76
CA GLN A 223 52.11 -4.54 -8.95
C GLN A 223 51.25 -5.53 -9.75
N SER A 224 50.69 -5.09 -10.88
CA SER A 224 49.96 -5.92 -11.87
C SER A 224 50.90 -6.56 -12.88
#